data_AF-A0A2G4HMQ3-F1
#
_entry.id   AF-A0A2G4HMQ3-F1
#
_cell.length_a   1.000
_cell.length_b   1.000
_cell.length_c   1.000
_cell.angle_alpha   90.00
_cell.angle_beta   90.00
_cell.angle_gamma   90.00
#
_symmetry.space_group_name_H-M   'P 1'
#
loop_
_entity.id
_entity.type
_entity.pdbx_description
1 polymer ?
#
loop_
_entity_poly.entity_id
_entity_poly.type
_entity_poly.pdbx_seq_one_letter_code
_entity_poly.pdbx_strand_id
1 'polypeptide(L)' 'MHPHRFNAAMEAIGALRQQKTVVLNLSLMPADEAQRAADFVSGGAFALDGQQERLGELVFLLAPHHVDLSRS' A
#
# COMPACT_ATOMS: atom_id res chain seq x y z
N MET A 1 3.60 3.23 21.70
CA MET A 1 3.01 2.84 20.40
C MET A 1 1.99 3.91 20.05
N HIS A 2 2.22 4.73 19.03
CA HIS A 2 1.28 5.78 18.62
C HIS A 2 0.35 5.19 17.55
N PRO A 3 -0.92 4.87 17.87
CA PRO A 3 -1.79 4.09 16.98
C PRO A 3 -2.19 4.82 15.69
N HIS A 4 -1.92 6.13 15.56
CA HIS A 4 -2.38 6.91 14.42
C HIS A 4 -1.49 6.84 13.17
N ARG A 5 -0.22 6.40 13.29
CA ARG A 5 0.74 6.47 12.17
C ARG A 5 0.71 5.23 11.26
N PHE A 6 0.25 4.08 11.75
CA PHE A 6 0.06 2.86 10.96
C PHE A 6 -1.29 2.79 10.22
N ASN A 7 -2.23 3.69 10.54
CA ASN A 7 -3.59 3.64 10.01
C ASN A 7 -3.65 3.77 8.49
N ALA A 8 -2.77 4.56 7.87
CA ALA A 8 -2.76 4.76 6.43
C ALA A 8 -2.55 3.44 5.65
N ALA A 9 -1.71 2.54 6.16
CA ALA A 9 -1.50 1.22 5.56
C ALA A 9 -2.75 0.33 5.66
N MET A 10 -3.41 0.35 6.82
CA MET A 10 -4.68 -0.39 7.01
C MET A 10 -5.81 0.17 6.14
N GLU A 11 -5.91 1.50 6.03
CA GLU A 11 -6.88 2.17 5.17
C GLU A 11 -6.63 1.86 3.69
N ALA A 12 -5.37 1.82 3.25
CA ALA A 12 -5.00 1.44 1.89
C ALA A 12 -5.47 0.02 1.55
N ILE A 13 -5.24 -0.95 2.43
CA ILE A 13 -5.74 -2.33 2.25
C ILE A 13 -7.28 -2.39 2.31
N GLY A 14 -7.89 -1.61 3.20
CA GLY A 14 -9.35 -1.49 3.28
C GLY A 14 -9.98 -0.94 2.00
N ALA A 15 -9.32 0.03 1.36
CA ALA A 15 -9.74 0.60 0.08
C ALA A 15 -9.48 -0.37 -1.08
N LEU A 16 -8.34 -1.05 -1.10
CA LEU A 16 -8.05 -2.11 -2.09
C LEU A 16 -9.11 -3.22 -2.05
N ARG A 17 -9.50 -3.67 -0.86
CA ARG A 17 -10.59 -4.64 -0.67
C ARG A 17 -11.94 -4.14 -1.22
N GLN A 18 -12.17 -2.83 -1.20
CA GLN A 18 -13.34 -2.18 -1.83
C GLN A 18 -13.18 -1.97 -3.34
N GLN A 19 -12.22 -2.65 -3.98
CA GLN A 19 -11.95 -2.54 -5.41
C GLN A 19 -11.49 -1.13 -5.84
N LYS A 20 -10.78 -0.39 -4.96
CA LYS A 20 -10.24 0.94 -5.27
C LYS A 20 -8.72 0.88 -5.45
N THR A 21 -8.21 1.62 -6.43
CA THR A 21 -6.78 1.88 -6.61
C THR A 21 -6.31 2.92 -5.60
N VAL A 22 -5.13 2.72 -5.00
CA VAL A 22 -4.59 3.56 -3.94
C VAL A 22 -3.14 3.93 -4.23
N VAL A 23 -2.78 5.20 -4.09
CA VAL A 23 -1.40 5.64 -3.98
C VAL A 23 -1.07 5.83 -2.51
N LEU A 24 -0.09 5.07 -2.02
CA LEU A 24 0.38 5.10 -0.64
C LEU A 24 1.76 5.75 -0.58
N ASN A 25 1.87 6.88 0.09
CA ASN A 25 3.12 7.58 0.32
C ASN A 25 3.53 7.45 1.80
N LEU A 26 4.65 6.76 2.03
CA LEU A 26 5.23 6.51 3.35
C LEU A 26 6.45 7.41 3.64
N SER A 27 6.78 8.37 2.77
CA SER A 27 7.99 9.21 2.88
C SER A 27 8.06 10.08 4.14
N LEU A 28 6.91 10.34 4.79
CA LEU A 28 6.85 11.10 6.04
C LEU A 28 6.85 10.21 7.30
N MET A 29 6.91 8.89 7.13
CA MET A 29 6.98 7.96 8.25
C MET A 29 8.44 7.75 8.69
N PRO A 30 8.68 7.51 10.00
CA PRO A 30 9.95 6.97 10.47
C PRO A 30 10.32 5.68 9.71
N ALA A 31 11.60 5.46 9.44
CA ALA A 31 12.05 4.36 8.57
C ALA A 31 11.57 2.98 9.03
N ASP A 32 11.57 2.73 10.35
CA ASP A 32 11.10 1.48 10.95
C ASP A 32 9.58 1.29 10.76
N GLU A 33 8.81 2.37 10.87
CA GLU A 33 7.37 2.36 10.65
C GLU A 33 7.02 2.22 9.17
N ALA A 34 7.76 2.92 8.28
CA ALA A 34 7.61 2.83 6.84
C ALA A 34 7.86 1.40 6.34
N GLN A 35 8.91 0.73 6.83
CA GLN A 35 9.20 -0.66 6.49
C GLN A 35 8.05 -1.58 6.92
N ARG A 36 7.58 -1.46 8.15
CA ARG A 36 6.46 -2.27 8.66
C ARG A 36 5.17 -2.04 7.88
N ALA A 37 4.90 -0.80 7.47
CA ALA A 37 3.75 -0.45 6.65
C ALA A 37 3.87 -1.05 5.25
N ALA A 38 5.05 -0.99 4.62
CA ALA A 38 5.31 -1.61 3.33
C ALA A 38 5.15 -3.14 3.38
N ASP A 39 5.66 -3.80 4.42
CA ASP A 39 5.52 -5.25 4.61
C ASP A 39 4.04 -5.64 4.79
N PHE A 40 3.29 -4.89 5.61
CA PHE A 40 1.86 -5.11 5.81
C PHE A 40 1.06 -4.94 4.52
N VAL A 41 1.35 -3.89 3.76
CA VAL A 41 0.66 -3.59 2.50
C VAL A 41 0.96 -4.65 1.45
N SER A 42 2.22 -5.09 1.34
CA SER A 42 2.61 -6.15 0.42
C SER A 42 1.90 -7.47 0.76
N GLY A 43 1.83 -7.83 2.04
CA GLY A 43 1.09 -9.02 2.49
C GLY A 43 -0.42 -8.91 2.28
N GLY A 44 -1.00 -7.74 2.56
CA GLY A 44 -2.43 -7.48 2.39
C GLY A 44 -2.86 -7.45 0.92
N ALA A 45 -2.07 -6.82 0.05
CA ALA A 45 -2.31 -6.82 -1.39
C ALA A 45 -2.21 -8.23 -1.96
N PHE A 46 -1.17 -8.98 -1.58
CA PHE A 46 -1.03 -10.39 -1.99
C PHE A 46 -2.24 -11.25 -1.58
N ALA A 47 -2.72 -11.10 -0.34
CA ALA A 47 -3.88 -11.85 0.16
C ALA A 47 -5.21 -11.47 -0.54
N LEU A 48 -5.28 -10.32 -1.21
CA LEU A 48 -6.44 -9.83 -1.94
C LEU A 48 -6.34 -10.04 -3.46
N ASP A 49 -5.33 -10.81 -3.92
CA ASP A 49 -4.96 -10.94 -5.33
C ASP A 49 -4.76 -9.57 -6.00
N GLY A 50 -4.33 -8.58 -5.23
CA GLY A 50 -4.06 -7.22 -5.69
C GLY A 50 -2.69 -7.10 -6.35
N GLN A 51 -2.58 -6.16 -7.27
CA GLN A 51 -1.34 -5.75 -7.88
C GLN A 51 -0.69 -4.64 -7.05
N GLN A 52 0.64 -4.66 -6.97
CA GLN A 52 1.44 -3.64 -6.31
C GLN A 52 2.55 -3.17 -7.24
N GLU A 53 2.72 -1.87 -7.36
CA GLU A 53 3.80 -1.26 -8.11
C GLU A 53 4.50 -0.18 -7.29
N ARG A 54 5.83 -0.16 -7.34
CA ARG A 54 6.63 0.85 -6.63
C ARG A 54 6.87 2.06 -7.54
N LEU A 55 6.34 3.22 -7.15
CA LEU A 55 6.47 4.49 -7.88
C LEU A 55 7.68 5.33 -7.42
N GLY A 56 8.20 5.08 -6.21
CA GLY A 56 9.33 5.78 -5.63
C GLY A 56 9.99 4.97 -4.51
N GLU A 57 10.88 5.56 -3.71
CA GLU A 57 11.53 4.83 -2.60
C GLU A 57 10.51 4.36 -1.55
N LEU A 58 9.56 5.22 -1.21
CA LEU A 58 8.51 4.97 -0.21
C LEU A 58 7.11 5.30 -0.75
N VAL A 59 6.92 5.19 -2.07
CA VAL A 59 5.64 5.46 -2.74
C VAL A 59 5.21 4.24 -3.54
N PHE A 60 4.00 3.77 -3.27
CA PHE A 60 3.44 2.54 -3.82
C PHE A 60 2.08 2.80 -4.46
N LEU A 61 1.80 2.11 -5.55
CA LEU A 61 0.51 2.00 -6.19
C LEU A 61 -0.04 0.61 -5.89
N LEU A 62 -1.26 0.56 -5.35
CA LEU A 62 -2.00 -0.68 -5.11
C LEU A 62 -3.22 -0.67 -6.01
N ALA A 63 -3.44 -1.75 -6.75
CA ALA A 63 -4.54 -1.87 -7.68
C ALA A 63 -5.24 -3.24 -7.53
N PRO A 64 -6.57 -3.31 -7.60
CA PRO A 64 -7.27 -4.59 -7.62
C PRO A 64 -6.92 -5.41 -8.87
N HIS A 65 -7.13 -6.73 -8.83
CA HIS A 65 -6.79 -7.66 -9.92
C HIS A 65 -7.32 -7.31 -11.32
N HIS A 66 -8.42 -6.55 -11.42
CA HIS A 66 -9.04 -6.19 -12.69
C HIS A 66 -8.49 -4.90 -13.30
N VAL A 67 -7.63 -4.18 -12.58
CA VAL A 67 -6.93 -2.98 -13.07
C VAL A 67 -5.59 -3.43 -13.63
N ASP A 68 -5.30 -3.05 -14.86
CA ASP A 68 -4.03 -3.37 -15.51
C ASP A 68 -3.02 -2.25 -15.30
N LEU A 69 -1.90 -2.57 -14.64
CA LEU A 69 -0.80 -1.64 -14.43
C LEU A 69 0.19 -1.76 -15.60
N SER A 70 0.01 -0.90 -16.61
CA SER A 70 0.95 -0.80 -17.73
C SER A 70 2.03 0.25 -17.43
N ARG A 71 3.31 -0.15 -17.57
CA ARG A 71 4.43 0.78 -17.66
C ARG A 71 4.75 1.02 -19.13
N SER A 72 4.79 2.31 -19.52
CA SER A 72 5.29 2.76 -20.83
C SER A 72 6.82 2.73 -20.89
#